data_AF-A0A972ML09-F1
#
_entry.id   AF-A0A972ML09-F1
#
_cell.length_a   1.000
_cell.length_b   1.000
_cell.length_c   1.000
_cell.angle_alpha   90.00
_cell.angle_beta   90.00
_cell.angle_gamma   90.00
#
_symmetry.space_group_name_H-M   'P 1'
#
loop_
_entity.id
_entity.type
_entity.pdbx_description
1 polymer ?
#
loop_
_entity_poly.entity_id
_entity_poly.type
_entity_poly.pdbx_seq_one_letter_code
_entity_poly.pdbx_strand_id
1 'polypeptide(L)' 'MVIALLKGNKPVSYISETAICDICGSKGKLVDGEKLKKDLKFEIENPVGFYECSNPKCDVAYFNKELKIYFLKQDISSK' A
#
# COMPACT_ATOMS: atom_id res chain seq x y z
N MET A 1 15.11 -33.35 20.09
CA MET A 1 14.22 -32.17 20.05
C MET A 1 14.99 -30.99 20.61
N VAL A 2 15.36 -30.02 19.77
CA VAL A 2 16.06 -28.81 20.22
C VAL A 2 15.07 -27.66 20.14
N ILE A 3 14.70 -27.11 21.29
CA ILE A 3 13.79 -25.98 21.43
C ILE A 3 14.64 -24.71 21.28
N ALA A 4 14.53 -24.04 20.13
CA ALA A 4 15.14 -22.73 19.93
C ALA A 4 14.29 -21.65 20.62
N LEU A 5 14.82 -21.08 21.70
CA LEU A 5 14.26 -19.89 22.36
C LEU A 5 14.65 -18.64 21.57
N LEU A 6 13.75 -18.12 20.73
CA LEU A 6 13.91 -16.80 20.11
C LEU A 6 13.39 -15.73 21.09
N LYS A 7 14.34 -15.06 21.75
CA LYS A 7 14.15 -13.80 22.47
C LYS A 7 13.64 -12.72 21.50
N GLY A 8 12.60 -12.00 21.90
CA GLY A 8 12.33 -10.64 21.39
C GLY A 8 10.98 -10.47 20.72
N ASN A 9 9.91 -10.49 21.50
CA ASN A 9 8.61 -9.95 21.12
C ASN A 9 8.72 -8.44 20.81
N LYS A 10 8.86 -8.09 19.53
CA LYS A 10 8.30 -6.86 18.96
C LYS A 10 7.46 -7.29 17.76
N PRO A 11 6.22 -6.81 17.58
CA PRO A 11 5.55 -6.96 16.31
C PRO A 11 6.35 -6.12 15.31
N VAL A 12 7.26 -6.76 14.57
CA VAL A 12 7.76 -6.16 13.36
C VAL A 12 6.58 -6.25 12.40
N SER A 13 5.80 -5.19 12.30
CA SER A 13 4.85 -5.02 11.21
C SER A 13 5.67 -4.99 9.93
N TYR A 14 5.93 -6.17 9.36
CA TYR A 14 6.59 -6.31 8.09
C TYR A 14 5.64 -5.74 7.03
N ILE A 15 5.82 -4.47 6.68
CA ILE A 15 5.19 -3.90 5.50
C ILE A 15 5.75 -4.71 4.33
N SER A 16 4.93 -5.59 3.76
CA SER A 16 5.34 -6.38 2.61
C SER A 16 5.60 -5.44 1.44
N GLU A 17 6.64 -5.69 0.65
CA GLU A 17 6.94 -4.89 -0.55
C GLU A 17 5.82 -4.96 -1.60
N THR A 18 4.93 -5.96 -1.49
CA THR A 18 3.84 -6.17 -2.44
C THR A 18 2.55 -6.59 -1.74
N ALA A 19 1.41 -6.20 -2.28
CA ALA A 19 0.09 -6.57 -1.76
C ALA A 19 -0.89 -6.87 -2.90
N ILE A 20 -1.96 -7.62 -2.61
CA ILE A 20 -3.02 -7.89 -3.60
C ILE A 20 -4.13 -6.86 -3.44
N CYS A 21 -4.47 -6.13 -4.50
CA CYS A 21 -5.60 -5.22 -4.50
C CYS A 21 -6.90 -6.01 -4.28
N ASP A 22 -7.63 -5.73 -3.20
CA ASP A 22 -8.88 -6.44 -2.88
C ASP A 22 -10.01 -6.14 -3.89
N ILE A 23 -9.89 -5.09 -4.71
CA ILE A 23 -10.89 -4.70 -5.71
C ILE A 23 -10.77 -5.49 -7.02
N CYS A 24 -9.55 -5.67 -7.53
CA CYS A 24 -9.33 -6.31 -8.83
C CYS A 24 -8.47 -7.59 -8.78
N GLY A 25 -8.09 -8.03 -7.57
CA GLY A 25 -7.25 -9.21 -7.34
C GLY A 25 -5.81 -9.08 -7.87
N SER A 26 -5.42 -7.90 -8.39
CA SER A 26 -4.11 -7.71 -9.02
C SER A 26 -3.04 -7.35 -8.00
N LYS A 27 -1.79 -7.67 -8.33
CA LYS A 27 -0.65 -7.29 -7.50
C LYS A 27 -0.45 -5.77 -7.52
N GLY A 28 -0.07 -5.23 -6.37
CA GLY A 28 0.38 -3.88 -6.18
C GLY A 28 1.76 -3.83 -5.51
N LYS A 29 2.47 -2.74 -5.75
CA LYS A 29 3.82 -2.50 -5.21
C LYS A 29 3.77 -1.40 -4.19
N LEU A 30 4.47 -1.58 -3.06
CA LEU A 30 4.57 -0.55 -2.04
C LEU A 30 5.08 0.74 -2.68
N VAL A 31 4.37 1.85 -2.45
CA VAL A 31 4.75 3.16 -2.95
C VAL A 31 5.33 3.98 -1.80
N ASP A 32 6.33 4.78 -2.12
CA ASP A 32 6.84 5.77 -1.18
C ASP A 32 5.76 6.83 -0.88
N GLY A 33 5.67 7.22 0.39
CA GLY A 33 4.64 8.15 0.85
C GLY A 33 4.80 9.57 0.28
N GLU A 34 6.02 10.02 -0.01
CA GLU A 34 6.24 11.31 -0.67
C GLU A 34 5.82 11.26 -2.14
N LYS A 35 6.06 10.14 -2.83
CA LYS A 35 5.55 9.93 -4.19
C LYS A 35 4.01 9.96 -4.19
N LEU A 36 3.37 9.23 -3.29
CA LEU A 36 1.90 9.20 -3.18
C LEU A 36 1.32 10.61 -2.97
N LYS A 37 1.92 11.40 -2.06
CA LYS A 37 1.48 12.78 -1.80
C LYS A 37 1.58 13.69 -3.03
N LYS A 38 2.59 13.49 -3.87
CA LYS A 38 2.77 14.27 -5.12
C LYS A 38 1.79 13.85 -6.20
N ASP A 39 1.41 12.57 -6.21
CA ASP A 39 0.54 12.00 -7.22
C ASP A 39 -0.94 12.29 -6.93
N LEU A 40 -1.35 12.46 -5.67
CA LEU A 40 -2.75 12.76 -5.31
C LEU A 40 -3.14 14.23 -5.53
N LYS A 41 -4.42 14.47 -5.88
CA LYS A 41 -5.01 15.81 -6.00
C LYS A 41 -5.27 16.51 -4.66
N PHE A 42 -5.14 15.79 -3.56
CA PHE A 42 -5.45 16.26 -2.20
C PHE A 42 -4.38 15.82 -1.22
N GLU A 43 -4.33 16.50 -0.07
CA GLU A 43 -3.42 16.16 1.01
C GLU A 43 -3.90 14.96 1.81
N ILE A 44 -2.95 14.10 2.21
CA ILE A 44 -3.20 12.95 3.06
C ILE A 44 -2.32 13.03 4.31
N GLU A 45 -2.91 12.78 5.48
CA GLU A 45 -2.20 12.86 6.76
C GLU A 45 -1.22 11.70 6.96
N ASN A 46 -1.60 10.49 6.54
CA ASN A 46 -0.78 9.29 6.68
C ASN A 46 -0.53 8.61 5.32
N PRO A 47 0.58 8.92 4.64
CA PRO A 47 0.89 8.37 3.31
C PRO A 47 1.62 7.01 3.35
N VAL A 48 1.73 6.37 4.52
CA VAL A 48 2.51 5.14 4.69
C VAL A 48 1.64 3.90 4.44
N GLY A 49 2.24 2.84 3.89
CA GLY A 49 1.57 1.54 3.72
C GLY A 49 0.62 1.46 2.53
N PHE A 50 0.77 2.38 1.56
CA PHE A 50 0.01 2.35 0.31
C PHE A 50 0.74 1.58 -0.77
N TYR A 51 -0.04 0.95 -1.65
CA TYR A 51 0.43 0.12 -2.74
C TYR A 51 -0.15 0.65 -4.05
N GLU A 52 0.70 0.84 -5.06
CA GLU A 52 0.30 1.18 -6.43
C GLU A 52 -0.25 -0.07 -7.12
N CYS A 53 -1.49 -0.03 -7.60
CA CYS A 53 -2.10 -1.12 -8.33
C CYS A 53 -1.50 -1.22 -9.74
N SER A 54 -0.93 -2.37 -10.09
CA SER A 54 -0.30 -2.57 -11.41
C SER A 54 -1.29 -2.90 -12.54
N ASN A 55 -2.60 -2.98 -12.25
CA ASN A 55 -3.59 -3.35 -13.26
C ASN A 55 -4.19 -2.10 -13.96
N PRO A 56 -3.90 -1.89 -15.25
CA PRO A 56 -4.40 -0.74 -15.99
C PRO A 56 -5.92 -0.77 -16.22
N LYS A 57 -6.59 -1.91 -16.03
CA LYS A 57 -8.05 -2.04 -16.12
C LYS A 57 -8.77 -1.81 -14.79
N CYS A 58 -8.05 -1.71 -13.68
CA CYS A 58 -8.63 -1.41 -12.37
C CYS A 58 -8.82 0.09 -12.20
N ASP A 59 -9.92 0.54 -11.59
CA ASP A 59 -10.12 1.96 -11.29
C ASP A 59 -9.25 2.46 -10.13
N VAL A 60 -8.74 1.54 -9.30
CA VAL A 60 -7.84 1.84 -8.19
C VAL A 60 -6.44 2.16 -8.72
N ALA A 61 -5.90 3.31 -8.32
CA ALA A 61 -4.50 3.69 -8.52
C ALA A 61 -3.64 3.27 -7.32
N TYR A 62 -4.07 3.62 -6.10
CA TYR A 62 -3.37 3.26 -4.85
C TYR A 62 -4.32 2.63 -3.84
N PHE A 63 -3.83 1.72 -3.01
CA PHE A 63 -4.63 1.11 -1.94
C PHE A 63 -3.79 0.84 -0.69
N ASN A 64 -4.40 0.95 0.47
CA ASN A 64 -3.82 0.55 1.75
C ASN A 64 -4.61 -0.63 2.32
N LYS A 65 -3.93 -1.76 2.57
CA LYS A 65 -4.58 -2.98 3.08
C LYS A 65 -5.00 -2.90 4.54
N GLU A 66 -4.20 -2.24 5.35
CA GLU A 66 -4.40 -2.16 6.81
C GLU A 66 -5.53 -1.18 7.12
N LEU A 67 -5.50 -0.02 6.47
CA LEU A 67 -6.49 1.04 6.66
C LEU A 67 -7.75 0.88 5.80
N LYS A 68 -7.74 -0.05 4.83
CA LYS A 68 -8.83 -0.26 3.85
C LYS A 68 -9.21 1.01 3.10
N ILE A 69 -8.21 1.82 2.74
CA ILE A 69 -8.34 3.05 1.95
C ILE A 69 -7.95 2.76 0.50
N TYR A 70 -8.71 3.31 -0.44
CA TYR A 70 -8.48 3.15 -1.88
C TYR A 70 -8.54 4.53 -2.55
N PHE A 71 -7.51 4.84 -3.33
CA PHE A 71 -7.47 6.01 -4.19
C PHE A 71 -7.65 5.58 -5.64
N LEU A 72 -8.61 6.19 -6.31
CA LEU A 72 -8.95 5.90 -7.68
C LEU A 72 -8.05 6.70 -8.63
N LYS A 73 -7.99 6.28 -9.89
CA LYS A 73 -7.21 6.98 -10.94
C LYS A 73 -7.63 8.44 -11.11
N GLN A 74 -8.90 8.75 -10.88
CA GLN A 74 -9.41 10.12 -10.91
C GLN A 74 -8.91 10.99 -9.75
N ASP A 75 -8.46 10.39 -8.66
CA ASP A 75 -7.89 11.10 -7.50
C ASP A 75 -6.42 11.48 -7.74
N ILE A 76 -5.82 10.97 -8.82
CA ILE A 76 -4.44 11.25 -9.20
C ILE A 76 -4.40 12.54 -9.99
N SER A 77 -3.56 13.47 -9.56
CA SER A 77 -3.28 14.71 -10.26
C SER A 77 -2.50 14.39 -11.53
N SER A 78 -3.20 14.22 -12.65
CA SER A 78 -2.57 14.26 -13.97
C SER A 78 -1.96 15.65 -14.16
N LYS A 79 -0.65 15.75 -13.91
CA LYS A 79 0.13 16.93 -14.25
C LYS A 79 0.44 16.96 -15.74
#